data_AF-A0A2E5X2I2-F1
#
_entry.id   AF-A0A2E5X2I2-F1
#
_cell.length_a   1.000
_cell.length_b   1.000
_cell.length_c   1.000
_cell.angle_alpha   90.00
_cell.angle_beta   90.00
_cell.angle_gamma   90.00
#
_symmetry.space_group_name_H-M   'P 1'
#
loop_
_entity.id
_entity.type
_entity.pdbx_description
1 polymer ?
#
loop_
_entity_poly.entity_id
_entity_poly.type
_entity_poly.pdbx_seq_one_letter_code
_entity_poly.pdbx_strand_id
1 'polypeptide(L)'
;MSPHAPAFPMEYTLTMKYTLTLIAFLFALPVASGQGELKLLPSDGAAGDNFGVSVAISGGAAIVGAKHDDYNGSASGSAYLFDTTTGNQIAKLLPSDGAAND
;
A
#
# COMPACT_ATOMS: atom_id res chain seq x y z
N MET A 1 42.80 40.58 -37.86
CA MET A 1 41.42 41.02 -37.53
C MET A 1 40.51 39.83 -37.75
N SER A 2 39.95 39.25 -36.68
CA SER A 2 38.97 38.15 -36.77
C SER A 2 37.59 38.66 -36.36
N PRO A 3 36.53 38.25 -37.07
CA PRO A 3 35.22 38.02 -36.46
C PRO A 3 34.75 36.57 -36.75
N HIS A 4 34.53 35.75 -35.73
CA HIS A 4 33.33 35.64 -34.87
C HIS A 4 32.32 34.65 -35.46
N ALA A 5 32.38 33.40 -34.99
CA ALA A 5 31.37 32.38 -35.26
C ALA A 5 30.13 32.60 -34.36
N PRO A 6 28.90 32.38 -34.85
CA PRO A 6 27.69 32.58 -34.06
C PRO A 6 27.54 31.48 -33.00
N ALA A 7 27.21 31.90 -31.77
CA ALA A 7 26.81 31.01 -30.68
C ALA A 7 25.41 30.44 -30.92
N PHE A 8 25.25 29.13 -30.87
CA PHE A 8 23.93 28.47 -30.90
C PHE A 8 23.21 28.64 -29.55
N PRO A 9 21.90 28.92 -29.53
CA PRO A 9 21.17 29.18 -28.28
C PRO A 9 20.88 27.87 -27.50
N MET A 10 21.09 27.93 -26.18
CA MET A 10 21.00 26.83 -25.21
C MET A 10 19.57 26.47 -24.76
N GLU A 11 18.54 26.97 -25.44
CA GLU A 11 17.14 26.94 -24.96
C GLU A 11 16.42 25.58 -25.19
N TYR A 12 17.01 24.62 -25.90
CA TYR A 12 16.37 23.33 -26.18
C TYR A 12 16.37 22.34 -24.99
N THR A 13 17.24 22.55 -24.00
CA THR A 13 17.40 21.59 -22.90
C THR A 13 16.30 21.70 -21.83
N LEU A 14 15.64 22.86 -21.69
CA LEU A 14 14.60 23.08 -20.67
C LEU A 14 13.29 22.36 -21.05
N THR A 15 12.85 22.46 -22.30
CA THR A 15 11.59 21.87 -22.80
C THR A 15 11.57 20.35 -22.72
N MET A 16 12.71 19.68 -22.94
CA MET A 16 12.84 18.22 -22.83
C MET A 16 12.80 17.72 -21.38
N LYS A 17 13.31 18.50 -20.42
CA LYS A 17 13.32 18.13 -18.99
C LYS A 17 11.93 18.21 -18.37
N TYR A 18 11.18 19.27 -18.65
CA TYR A 18 9.84 19.43 -18.07
C TYR A 18 8.80 18.48 -18.66
N THR A 19 8.92 18.09 -19.93
CA THR A 19 7.98 17.14 -20.55
C THR A 19 8.09 15.76 -19.90
N LEU A 20 9.30 15.29 -19.56
CA LEU A 20 9.49 14.02 -18.84
C LEU A 20 8.98 14.08 -17.39
N THR A 21 9.18 15.21 -16.69
CA THR A 21 8.70 15.36 -15.30
C THR A 21 7.16 15.42 -15.23
N LEU A 22 6.50 16.06 -16.19
CA LEU A 22 5.04 16.13 -16.24
C LEU A 22 4.41 14.76 -16.52
N ILE A 23 5.04 13.95 -17.38
CA ILE A 23 4.61 12.57 -17.67
C ILE A 23 4.78 11.70 -16.42
N ALA A 24 5.90 11.79 -15.72
CA ALA A 24 6.10 11.04 -14.46
C ALA A 24 5.06 11.40 -13.39
N PHE A 25 4.61 12.66 -13.33
CA PHE A 25 3.57 13.10 -12.38
C PHE A 25 2.17 12.61 -12.77
N LEU A 26 1.86 12.47 -14.06
CA LEU A 26 0.61 11.87 -14.53
C LEU A 26 0.53 10.35 -14.25
N PHE A 27 1.67 9.65 -14.27
CA PHE A 27 1.73 8.20 -13.99
C PHE A 27 1.84 7.85 -12.49
N ALA A 28 2.01 8.86 -11.62
CA ALA A 28 2.17 8.66 -10.16
C ALA A 28 0.92 9.00 -9.34
N LEU A 29 -0.14 9.51 -9.95
CA LEU A 29 -1.42 9.65 -9.27
C LEU A 29 -2.14 8.29 -9.34
N PRO A 30 -2.40 7.61 -8.20
CA PRO A 30 -3.32 6.49 -8.23
C PRO A 30 -4.66 7.03 -8.74
N VAL A 31 -5.13 6.53 -9.88
CA VAL A 31 -6.52 6.72 -10.26
C VAL A 31 -7.34 6.09 -9.15
N ALA A 32 -8.03 6.91 -8.37
CA ALA A 32 -9.01 6.42 -7.42
C ALA A 32 -10.13 5.76 -8.23
N SER A 33 -9.98 4.45 -8.48
CA SER A 33 -10.99 3.63 -9.12
C SER A 33 -12.23 3.64 -8.23
N GLY A 34 -13.34 4.17 -8.75
CA GLY A 34 -14.58 4.35 -8.00
C GLY A 34 -15.08 3.07 -7.33
N GLN A 35 -15.37 3.20 -6.03
CA GLN A 35 -16.50 2.62 -5.29
C GLN A 35 -17.00 1.24 -5.74
N GLY A 36 -16.12 0.23 -5.71
CA GLY A 36 -16.52 -1.15 -5.46
C GLY A 36 -16.48 -1.44 -3.95
N GLU A 37 -17.14 -2.50 -3.49
CA GLU A 37 -16.89 -2.99 -2.13
C GLU A 37 -15.39 -3.24 -1.94
N LEU A 38 -14.82 -2.60 -0.92
CA LEU A 38 -13.41 -2.78 -0.58
C LEU A 38 -13.24 -4.11 0.14
N LYS A 39 -12.70 -5.12 -0.56
CA LYS A 39 -12.41 -6.41 0.03
C LYS A 39 -11.07 -6.36 0.74
N LEU A 40 -11.10 -6.43 2.07
CA LEU A 40 -9.90 -6.55 2.90
C LEU A 40 -9.46 -8.01 2.93
N LEU A 41 -8.26 -8.27 2.42
CA LEU A 41 -7.66 -9.60 2.39
C LEU A 41 -6.31 -9.54 3.12
N PRO A 42 -6.05 -10.41 4.10
CA PRO A 42 -4.73 -10.52 4.69
C PRO A 42 -3.74 -11.04 3.65
N SER A 43 -2.50 -10.57 3.71
CA SER A 43 -1.42 -10.94 2.76
C SER A 43 -1.08 -12.42 2.78
N ASP A 44 -1.34 -13.10 3.90
CA ASP A 44 -0.99 -14.49 4.19
C ASP A 44 -2.20 -15.32 4.63
N GLY A 45 -3.42 -14.90 4.26
CA GLY A 45 -4.64 -15.62 4.64
C GLY A 45 -4.67 -17.06 4.14
N ALA A 46 -4.88 -17.99 5.06
CA ALA A 46 -5.07 -19.40 4.80
C ALA A 46 -6.50 -19.86 5.15
N ALA A 47 -6.88 -21.01 4.60
CA ALA A 47 -8.15 -21.63 4.92
C ALA A 47 -8.12 -22.16 6.36
N GLY A 48 -9.05 -21.71 7.19
CA GLY A 48 -9.17 -22.14 8.58
C GLY A 48 -8.75 -21.09 9.61
N ASP A 49 -8.10 -20.00 9.20
CA ASP A 49 -7.62 -18.95 10.12
C ASP A 49 -8.74 -18.15 10.80
N ASN A 50 -9.99 -18.35 10.35
CA ASN A 50 -11.16 -17.62 10.81
C ASN A 50 -10.99 -16.08 10.69
N PHE A 51 -10.35 -15.62 9.61
CA PHE A 51 -10.27 -14.21 9.29
C PHE A 51 -11.66 -13.58 9.22
N GLY A 52 -11.86 -12.45 9.88
CA GLY A 52 -13.15 -11.77 9.95
C GLY A 52 -14.02 -12.18 11.15
N VAL A 53 -13.51 -13.01 12.07
CA VAL A 53 -14.25 -13.40 13.29
C VAL A 53 -14.59 -12.22 14.20
N SER A 54 -13.76 -11.17 14.17
CA SER A 54 -13.99 -9.90 14.86
C SER A 54 -13.50 -8.74 14.00
N VAL A 55 -14.24 -7.62 14.01
CA VAL A 55 -13.93 -6.44 13.22
C VAL A 55 -14.19 -5.18 14.05
N ALA A 56 -13.24 -4.24 14.03
CA ALA A 56 -13.38 -2.90 14.57
C ALA A 56 -12.91 -1.87 13.55
N ILE A 57 -13.65 -0.76 13.40
CA ILE A 57 -13.35 0.28 12.40
C ILE A 57 -13.40 1.65 13.07
N SER A 58 -12.36 2.45 12.88
CA SER A 58 -12.32 3.84 13.35
C SER A 58 -11.29 4.65 12.57
N GLY A 59 -11.59 5.93 12.29
CA GLY A 59 -10.60 6.90 11.82
C GLY A 59 -9.86 6.56 10.53
N GLY A 60 -10.48 5.80 9.60
CA GLY A 60 -9.83 5.37 8.36
C GLY A 60 -9.04 4.06 8.47
N ALA A 61 -9.11 3.40 9.62
CA ALA A 61 -8.48 2.11 9.86
C ALA A 61 -9.50 1.04 10.23
N ALA A 62 -9.27 -0.18 9.76
CA ALA A 62 -10.01 -1.38 10.15
C ALA A 62 -9.03 -2.39 10.76
N ILE A 63 -9.41 -2.97 11.90
CA ILE A 63 -8.72 -4.10 12.52
C ILE A 63 -9.60 -5.33 12.36
N VAL A 64 -9.03 -6.41 11.82
CA VAL A 64 -9.72 -7.68 11.57
C VAL A 64 -8.97 -8.80 12.27
N GLY A 65 -9.65 -9.55 13.12
CA GLY A 65 -9.10 -10.72 13.80
C GLY A 65 -9.14 -11.98 12.93
N ALA A 66 -8.13 -12.83 13.10
CA ALA A 66 -8.07 -14.19 12.57
C ALA A 66 -7.65 -15.13 13.71
N LYS A 67 -8.63 -15.69 14.42
CA LYS A 67 -8.42 -16.41 15.68
C LYS A 67 -7.53 -17.64 15.52
N HIS A 68 -7.59 -18.33 14.39
CA HIS A 68 -6.88 -19.60 14.20
C HIS A 68 -5.66 -19.49 13.28
N ASP A 69 -5.26 -18.27 12.94
CA ASP A 69 -4.02 -18.02 12.21
C ASP A 69 -2.85 -18.66 12.96
N ASP A 70 -2.03 -19.44 12.26
CA ASP A 70 -0.96 -20.26 12.84
C ASP A 70 0.45 -19.67 12.66
N TYR A 71 0.52 -18.40 12.25
CA TYR A 71 1.77 -17.72 11.90
C TYR A 71 2.80 -17.69 13.05
N ASN A 72 2.35 -17.48 14.29
CA ASN A 72 3.23 -17.37 15.46
C ASN A 72 3.14 -18.57 16.41
N GLY A 73 2.45 -19.65 16.01
CA GLY A 73 2.15 -20.80 16.86
C GLY A 73 0.84 -21.44 16.43
N SER A 74 0.62 -22.73 16.75
CA SER A 74 -0.58 -23.45 16.29
C SER A 74 -1.85 -22.76 16.79
N ALA A 75 -2.63 -22.20 15.86
CA ALA A 75 -3.82 -21.40 16.17
C ALA A 75 -3.57 -20.33 17.25
N SER A 76 -2.41 -19.65 17.20
CA SER A 76 -2.08 -18.55 18.11
C SER A 76 -2.93 -17.30 17.83
N GLY A 77 -3.47 -17.22 16.62
CA GLY A 77 -4.25 -16.08 16.16
C GLY A 77 -3.39 -14.89 15.76
N SER A 78 -4.01 -14.00 14.99
CA SER A 78 -3.43 -12.74 14.53
C SER A 78 -4.51 -11.67 14.39
N ALA A 79 -4.09 -10.40 14.38
CA ALA A 79 -4.95 -9.30 13.98
C ALA A 79 -4.31 -8.49 12.83
N TYR A 80 -5.13 -8.06 11.88
CA TYR A 80 -4.69 -7.39 10.67
C TYR A 80 -5.22 -5.97 10.65
N LEU A 81 -4.33 -5.00 10.48
CA LEU A 81 -4.67 -3.58 10.38
C LEU A 81 -4.71 -3.18 8.90
N PHE A 82 -5.80 -2.57 8.47
CA PHE A 82 -6.02 -2.11 7.10
C PHE A 82 -6.32 -0.62 7.05
N ASP A 83 -5.84 0.02 5.99
CA ASP A 83 -6.29 1.34 5.55
C ASP A 83 -7.64 1.19 4.83
N THR A 84 -8.69 1.83 5.32
CA THR A 84 -10.04 1.67 4.75
C THR A 84 -10.27 2.49 3.49
N THR A 85 -9.33 3.34 3.10
CA THR A 85 -9.42 4.14 1.87
C THR A 85 -8.80 3.41 0.69
N THR A 86 -7.72 2.66 0.92
CA THR A 86 -6.93 1.96 -0.10
C THR A 86 -7.10 0.44 -0.06
N GLY A 87 -7.53 -0.11 1.09
CA GLY A 87 -7.62 -1.56 1.32
C GLY A 87 -6.28 -2.21 1.63
N ASN A 88 -5.21 -1.42 1.72
CA ASN A 88 -3.88 -1.94 2.00
C ASN A 88 -3.78 -2.41 3.44
N GLN A 89 -3.21 -3.60 3.61
CA GLN A 89 -2.76 -4.04 4.93
C GLN A 89 -1.58 -3.17 5.36
N ILE A 90 -1.75 -2.50 6.50
CA ILE A 90 -0.72 -1.65 7.13
C ILE A 90 0.18 -2.52 8.00
N ALA A 91 -0.40 -3.46 8.75
CA ALA A 91 0.35 -4.30 9.69
C ALA A 91 -0.35 -5.63 9.96
N LYS A 92 0.45 -6.64 10.35
CA LYS A 92 0.00 -7.84 11.05
C LYS A 92 0.46 -7.72 12.51
N LEU A 93 -0.47 -7.89 13.44
CA LEU A 93 -0.25 -7.87 14.87
C LEU A 93 -0.27 -9.31 15.37
N LEU A 94 0.81 -9.72 16.02
CA LEU A 94 0.99 -11.06 16.56
C LEU A 94 0.88 -11.03 18.08
N PRO A 95 0.35 -12.08 18.72
CA PRO A 95 0.47 -12.26 20.17
C PRO A 95 1.96 -12.34 20.53
N SER A 96 2.33 -11.78 21.70
CA SER A 96 3.74 -11.64 22.10
C SER A 96 4.43 -12.95 22.44
N ASP A 97 3.68 -13.98 22.81
CA ASP A 97 4.17 -15.29 23.26
C ASP A 97 3.91 -16.42 22.27
N GLY A 98 3.02 -16.22 21.29
CA GLY A 98 2.75 -17.22 20.25
C GLY A 98 2.20 -18.53 20.82
N ALA A 99 1.54 -18.47 21.98
CA ALA A 99 1.00 -19.66 22.63
C ALA A 99 -0.03 -20.34 21.73
N ALA A 100 -0.04 -21.66 21.73
CA ALA A 100 -0.95 -22.43 20.91
C ALA A 100 -2.38 -22.36 21.48
N ASN A 101 -3.37 -22.06 20.64
CA ASN A 101 -4.79 -21.99 20.97
C ASN A 101 -5.20 -20.84 21.91
N ASP A 102 -4.58 -19.67 21.78
CA ASP A 102 -5.02 -18.44 22.46
C ASP A 102 -6.37 -17.89 21.97
#